data_AF-A0A2D6SIH5-F1
#
_entry.id   AF-A0A2D6SIH5-F1
#
_cell.length_a   1.000
_cell.length_b   1.000
_cell.length_c   1.000
_cell.angle_alpha   90.00
_cell.angle_beta   90.00
_cell.angle_gamma   90.00
#
_symmetry.space_group_name_H-M   'P 1'
#
loop_
_entity.id
_entity.type
_entity.pdbx_description
1 polymer ?
#
loop_
_entity_poly.entity_id
_entity_poly.type
_entity_poly.pdbx_seq_one_letter_code
_entity_poly.pdbx_strand_id
1 'polypeptide(L)'
;GLTVSTIKHAHHNFDIDKPGKDSYEHRRAGAQEVLISSKHRWALIHEQGNKDEPNLHELLSKLKPVDLVLIEGFKKENHSKLEVHRGKLGKELICQTDPKICMVVSDIKLSGLDIPVFDISDYNAISEFIIEFLKLKVT
;
A
#
# COMPACT_ATOMS: atom_id res chain seq x y z
N GLY A 1 20.20 -2.26 -5.20
CA GLY A 1 18.75 -2.35 -5.47
C GLY A 1 18.00 -1.60 -4.39
N LEU A 2 16.86 -0.97 -4.73
CA LEU A 2 16.07 -0.19 -3.77
C LEU A 2 15.56 -1.07 -2.61
N THR A 3 15.62 -0.53 -1.39
CA THR A 3 14.90 -1.06 -0.24
C THR A 3 13.45 -0.59 -0.32
N VAL A 4 12.51 -1.53 -0.20
CA VAL A 4 11.08 -1.26 -0.39
C VAL A 4 10.27 -1.80 0.78
N SER A 5 9.35 -1.01 1.30
CA SER A 5 8.29 -1.45 2.22
C SER A 5 6.92 -1.24 1.61
N THR A 6 5.89 -1.87 2.17
CA THR A 6 4.51 -1.70 1.72
C THR A 6 3.58 -1.40 2.89
N ILE A 7 2.52 -0.64 2.61
CA ILE A 7 1.38 -0.45 3.51
C ILE A 7 0.13 -0.83 2.72
N LYS A 8 -0.75 -1.64 3.32
CA LYS A 8 -2.04 -1.99 2.75
C LYS A 8 -3.15 -1.66 3.74
N HIS A 9 -4.11 -0.83 3.33
CA HIS A 9 -5.32 -0.60 4.08
C HIS A 9 -6.36 -1.68 3.72
N ALA A 10 -6.73 -2.52 4.68
CA ALA A 10 -7.77 -3.52 4.53
C ALA A 10 -9.14 -2.94 4.93
N HIS A 11 -10.15 -3.08 4.05
CA HIS A 11 -11.50 -2.55 4.31
C HIS A 11 -12.34 -3.39 5.30
N HIS A 12 -11.81 -4.50 5.79
CA HIS A 12 -12.49 -5.42 6.70
C HIS A 12 -11.54 -5.85 7.82
N ASN A 13 -12.12 -6.23 8.96
CA ASN A 13 -11.39 -6.90 10.03
C ASN A 13 -10.61 -8.09 9.46
N PHE A 14 -9.33 -8.17 9.80
CA PHE A 14 -8.46 -9.26 9.40
C PHE A 14 -7.65 -9.73 10.60
N ASP A 15 -7.42 -11.04 10.68
CA ASP A 15 -6.47 -11.62 11.61
C ASP A 15 -5.26 -12.13 10.83
N ILE A 16 -4.06 -11.89 11.39
CA ILE A 16 -2.81 -12.42 10.83
C ILE A 16 -2.58 -13.86 11.30
N ASP A 17 -3.10 -14.22 12.47
CA ASP A 17 -3.06 -15.55 13.05
C ASP A 17 -4.46 -16.22 13.03
N LYS A 18 -4.64 -17.32 13.77
CA LYS A 18 -5.85 -18.16 13.69
C LYS A 18 -6.33 -18.59 15.08
N PRO A 19 -7.66 -18.74 15.28
CA PRO A 19 -8.22 -19.30 16.51
C PRO A 19 -7.55 -20.60 16.96
N GLY A 20 -7.34 -20.76 18.27
CA GLY A 20 -6.67 -21.91 18.86
C GLY A 20 -5.13 -21.92 18.74
N LYS A 21 -4.52 -20.84 18.24
CA LYS A 21 -3.06 -20.62 18.33
C LYS A 21 -2.74 -19.66 19.46
N ASP A 22 -1.61 -19.87 20.12
CA ASP A 22 -1.18 -19.06 21.27
C ASP A 22 -1.22 -17.56 21.00
N SER A 23 -0.73 -17.11 19.84
CA SER A 23 -0.76 -15.67 19.50
C SER A 23 -2.17 -15.11 19.40
N TYR A 24 -3.13 -15.88 18.90
CA TYR A 24 -4.52 -15.47 18.79
C TYR A 24 -5.15 -15.40 20.18
N GLU A 25 -4.94 -16.43 21.00
CA GLU A 25 -5.47 -16.46 22.36
C GLU A 25 -4.86 -15.38 23.24
N HIS A 26 -3.59 -15.00 23.05
CA HIS A 26 -2.96 -13.88 23.74
C HIS A 26 -3.66 -12.55 23.43
N ARG A 27 -3.95 -12.27 22.16
CA ARG A 27 -4.70 -11.05 21.75
C ARG A 27 -6.10 -11.06 22.35
N ARG A 28 -6.81 -12.19 22.25
CA ARG A 28 -8.15 -12.39 22.83
C ARG A 28 -8.19 -12.23 24.35
N ALA A 29 -7.10 -12.59 25.03
CA ALA A 29 -6.94 -12.40 26.47
C ALA A 29 -6.64 -10.94 26.87
N GLY A 30 -6.45 -10.03 25.90
CA GLY A 30 -6.26 -8.60 26.13
C GLY A 30 -4.83 -8.11 26.00
N ALA A 31 -3.92 -8.89 25.39
CA ALA A 31 -2.60 -8.40 25.05
C ALA A 31 -2.69 -7.23 24.06
N GLN A 32 -2.12 -6.08 24.42
CA GLN A 32 -2.09 -4.89 23.54
C GLN A 32 -1.11 -5.07 22.39
N GLU A 33 -0.04 -5.82 22.61
CA GLU A 33 0.94 -6.17 21.61
C GLU A 33 1.28 -7.66 21.70
N VAL A 34 1.39 -8.32 20.55
CA VAL A 34 1.83 -9.71 20.45
C VAL A 34 2.95 -9.80 19.43
N LEU A 35 4.15 -10.16 19.91
CA LEU A 35 5.35 -10.33 19.09
C LEU A 35 5.61 -11.83 18.86
N ILE A 36 5.54 -12.25 17.60
CA ILE A 36 5.83 -13.62 17.18
C ILE A 36 7.17 -13.61 16.45
N SER A 37 8.09 -14.49 16.80
CA SER A 37 9.42 -14.52 16.19
C SER A 37 9.87 -15.93 15.81
N SER A 38 10.78 -15.98 14.83
CA SER A 38 11.43 -17.19 14.33
C SER A 38 12.84 -16.82 13.85
N LYS A 39 13.63 -17.83 13.46
CA LYS A 39 14.95 -17.61 12.82
C LYS A 39 14.89 -16.70 11.58
N HIS A 40 13.78 -16.71 10.84
CA HIS A 40 13.71 -16.05 9.53
C HIS A 40 13.00 -14.69 9.55
N ARG A 41 12.06 -14.50 10.48
CA ARG A 41 11.24 -13.28 10.55
C ARG A 41 10.53 -13.18 11.90
N TRP A 42 10.03 -11.98 12.17
CA TRP A 42 9.10 -11.70 13.24
C TRP A 42 7.90 -10.90 12.71
N ALA A 43 6.81 -10.93 13.46
CA ALA A 43 5.61 -10.12 13.23
C ALA A 43 5.16 -9.53 14.56
N LEU A 44 4.81 -8.25 14.55
CA LEU A 44 4.21 -7.55 15.68
C LEU A 44 2.75 -7.25 15.33
N ILE A 45 1.83 -7.72 16.17
CA ILE A 45 0.42 -7.37 16.08
C ILE A 45 0.16 -6.33 17.17
N HIS A 46 -0.43 -5.20 16.78
CA HIS A 46 -0.82 -4.11 17.67
C HIS A 46 -2.34 -4.00 17.70
N GLU A 47 -2.95 -4.16 18.86
CA GLU A 47 -4.40 -4.04 19.04
C GLU A 47 -4.78 -2.57 19.27
N GLN A 48 -5.57 -2.00 18.35
CA GLN A 48 -6.00 -0.60 18.43
C GLN A 48 -6.98 -0.35 19.61
N GLY A 49 -7.70 -1.40 20.03
CA GLY A 49 -8.73 -1.30 21.06
C GLY A 49 -9.88 -0.38 20.63
N ASN A 50 -10.26 0.58 21.49
CA ASN A 50 -11.31 1.57 21.21
C ASN A 50 -10.78 2.88 20.58
N LYS A 51 -9.52 2.91 20.14
CA LYS A 51 -8.94 4.10 19.50
C LYS A 51 -9.36 4.16 18.04
N ASP A 52 -9.35 5.37 17.49
CA ASP A 52 -9.54 5.59 16.05
C ASP A 52 -8.44 4.88 15.24
N GLU A 53 -8.75 4.59 13.97
CA GLU A 53 -7.78 4.04 13.03
C GLU A 53 -6.58 4.98 12.87
N PRO A 54 -5.34 4.47 12.93
CA PRO A 54 -4.16 5.31 12.77
C PRO A 54 -4.11 5.91 11.36
N ASN A 55 -3.71 7.17 11.27
CA ASN A 55 -3.52 7.80 9.97
C ASN A 55 -2.24 7.28 9.28
N LEU A 56 -2.10 7.59 7.98
CA LEU A 56 -0.97 7.10 7.18
C LEU A 56 0.39 7.53 7.76
N HIS A 57 0.51 8.75 8.29
CA HIS A 57 1.75 9.24 8.86
C HIS A 57 2.17 8.45 10.12
N GLU A 58 1.21 8.14 10.99
CA GLU A 58 1.44 7.29 12.16
C GLU A 58 1.92 5.89 11.76
N LEU A 59 1.32 5.30 10.72
CA LEU A 59 1.72 3.99 10.21
C LEU A 59 3.11 4.01 9.55
N LEU A 60 3.42 5.05 8.78
CA LEU A 60 4.75 5.24 8.17
C LEU A 60 5.85 5.29 9.25
N SER A 61 5.57 5.89 10.40
CA SER A 61 6.52 5.94 11.52
C SER A 61 6.88 4.58 12.12
N LYS A 62 6.11 3.52 11.82
CA LYS A 62 6.36 2.15 12.29
C LYS A 62 7.30 1.37 11.38
N LEU A 63 7.50 1.83 10.14
CA LEU A 63 8.37 1.18 9.17
C LEU A 63 9.83 1.57 9.40
N LYS A 64 10.74 0.69 8.97
CA LYS A 64 12.16 1.06 8.86
C LYS A 64 12.32 2.11 7.76
N PRO A 65 13.34 2.98 7.87
CA PRO A 65 13.75 3.82 6.75
C PRO A 65 14.09 2.95 5.53
N VAL A 66 13.45 3.25 4.40
CA VAL A 66 13.63 2.59 3.11
C VAL A 66 13.59 3.62 2.00
N ASP A 67 14.04 3.25 0.80
CA ASP A 67 14.07 4.14 -0.36
C ASP A 67 12.67 4.42 -0.92
N LEU A 68 11.75 3.46 -0.81
CA LEU A 68 10.39 3.55 -1.34
C LEU A 68 9.37 2.82 -0.45
N VAL A 69 8.23 3.45 -0.20
CA VAL A 69 7.04 2.79 0.39
C VAL A 69 5.93 2.75 -0.65
N LEU A 70 5.44 1.55 -0.98
CA LEU A 70 4.26 1.38 -1.83
C LEU A 70 3.00 1.28 -0.97
N ILE A 71 2.01 2.13 -1.24
CA ILE A 71 0.77 2.21 -0.47
C ILE A 71 -0.40 1.69 -1.32
N GLU A 72 -1.06 0.64 -0.84
CA GLU A 72 -2.32 0.14 -1.40
C GLU A 72 -3.48 0.58 -0.49
N GLY A 73 -4.29 1.54 -0.95
CA GLY A 73 -5.40 2.10 -0.17
C GLY A 73 -5.20 3.59 0.10
N PHE A 74 -5.65 4.06 1.27
CA PHE A 74 -5.46 5.46 1.69
C PHE A 74 -5.87 6.51 0.63
N LYS A 75 -6.98 6.27 -0.09
CA LYS A 75 -7.38 7.10 -1.25
C LYS A 75 -7.58 8.59 -0.92
N LYS A 76 -7.90 8.92 0.33
CA LYS A 76 -8.12 10.30 0.78
C LYS A 76 -6.84 11.02 1.22
N GLU A 77 -5.73 10.30 1.35
CA GLU A 77 -4.46 10.87 1.80
C GLU A 77 -3.77 11.69 0.71
N ASN A 78 -2.97 12.66 1.15
CA ASN A 78 -2.31 13.64 0.30
C ASN A 78 -0.89 13.20 -0.11
N HIS A 79 -0.80 12.16 -0.93
CA HIS A 79 0.45 11.69 -1.54
C HIS A 79 0.25 11.43 -3.04
N SER A 80 1.34 11.34 -3.80
CA SER A 80 1.28 10.98 -5.23
C SER A 80 0.74 9.57 -5.40
N LYS A 81 -0.18 9.37 -6.35
CA LYS A 81 -0.88 8.11 -6.56
C LYS A 81 -0.71 7.64 -8.00
N LEU A 82 -0.76 6.34 -8.18
CA LEU A 82 -1.01 5.71 -9.46
C LEU A 82 -2.43 5.14 -9.46
N GLU A 83 -3.15 5.37 -10.55
CA GLU A 83 -4.44 4.75 -10.77
C GLU A 83 -4.28 3.44 -11.54
N VAL A 84 -4.77 2.33 -10.98
CA VAL A 84 -4.92 1.08 -11.72
C VAL A 84 -6.35 1.00 -12.25
N HIS A 85 -6.51 1.23 -13.55
CA HIS A 85 -7.77 1.12 -14.25
C HIS A 85 -7.91 -0.27 -14.89
N ARG A 86 -9.10 -0.88 -14.76
CA ARG A 86 -9.40 -2.16 -15.43
C ARG A 86 -10.73 -2.03 -16.14
N GLY A 87 -10.71 -2.09 -17.48
CA GLY A 87 -11.87 -1.83 -18.32
C GLY A 87 -13.07 -2.71 -17.97
N LYS A 88 -12.82 -3.98 -17.58
CA LYS A 88 -13.86 -4.92 -17.16
C LYS A 88 -14.69 -4.50 -15.95
N LEU A 89 -14.19 -3.55 -15.15
CA LEU A 89 -14.89 -3.06 -13.95
C LEU A 89 -15.87 -1.94 -14.26
N GLY A 90 -15.81 -1.34 -15.46
CA GLY A 90 -16.73 -0.28 -15.89
C GLY A 90 -16.74 0.95 -14.98
N LYS A 91 -15.63 1.23 -14.27
CA LYS A 91 -15.51 2.39 -13.38
C LYS A 91 -14.96 3.59 -14.14
N GLU A 92 -15.39 4.78 -13.77
CA GLU A 92 -14.81 6.02 -14.29
C GLU A 92 -13.37 6.21 -13.82
N LEU A 93 -12.60 7.01 -14.57
CA LEU A 93 -11.21 7.34 -14.24
C LEU A 93 -11.17 8.35 -13.09
N ILE A 94 -10.44 8.01 -12.03
CA ILE A 94 -10.30 8.85 -10.84
C ILE A 94 -9.40 10.05 -11.14
N CYS A 95 -8.41 9.89 -12.02
CA CYS A 95 -7.45 10.94 -12.40
C CYS A 95 -8.10 12.20 -12.96
N GLN A 96 -9.34 12.13 -13.44
CA GLN A 96 -10.11 13.28 -13.91
C GLN A 96 -10.53 14.22 -12.78
N THR A 97 -10.55 13.74 -11.54
CA THR A 97 -11.01 14.49 -10.36
C THR A 97 -10.00 14.53 -9.22
N ASP A 98 -9.03 13.62 -9.18
CA ASP A 98 -7.93 13.63 -8.22
C ASP A 98 -6.61 14.05 -8.89
N PRO A 99 -6.16 15.32 -8.71
CA PRO A 99 -4.92 15.82 -9.30
C PRO A 99 -3.66 15.19 -8.68
N LYS A 100 -3.79 14.34 -7.65
CA LYS A 100 -2.66 13.61 -7.05
C LYS A 100 -2.30 12.36 -7.83
N ILE A 101 -3.14 11.93 -8.77
CA ILE A 101 -2.83 10.80 -9.64
C ILE A 101 -1.83 11.28 -10.71
N CYS A 102 -0.61 10.76 -10.65
CA CYS A 102 0.49 11.16 -11.54
C CYS A 102 0.67 10.24 -12.74
N MET A 103 0.06 9.05 -12.73
CA MET A 103 0.01 8.15 -13.88
C MET A 103 -1.19 7.20 -13.78
N VAL A 104 -1.59 6.67 -14.93
CA VAL A 104 -2.60 5.61 -15.02
C VAL A 104 -1.96 4.35 -15.59
N VAL A 105 -2.35 3.20 -15.03
CA VAL A 105 -1.99 1.88 -15.53
C VAL A 105 -3.27 1.15 -15.89
N SER A 106 -3.37 0.66 -17.12
CA SER A 106 -4.63 0.15 -17.67
C SER A 106 -4.46 -1.13 -18.48
N ASP A 107 -5.48 -2.00 -18.46
CA ASP A 107 -5.60 -3.18 -19.35
C ASP A 107 -6.31 -2.86 -20.68
N ILE A 108 -6.74 -1.61 -20.86
CA ILE A 108 -7.32 -1.09 -22.10
C ILE A 108 -6.60 0.18 -22.54
N LYS A 109 -6.65 0.49 -23.84
CA LYS A 109 -6.15 1.76 -24.37
C LYS A 109 -7.03 2.91 -23.89
N LEU A 110 -6.43 3.89 -23.23
CA LEU A 110 -7.05 5.15 -22.82
C LEU A 110 -6.45 6.29 -23.63
N SER A 111 -7.26 7.29 -23.97
CA SER A 111 -6.84 8.47 -24.73
C SER A 111 -7.38 9.76 -24.11
N GLY A 112 -6.75 10.90 -24.41
CA GLY A 112 -7.20 12.21 -23.92
C GLY A 112 -6.87 12.49 -22.45
N LEU A 113 -5.85 11.84 -21.89
CA LEU A 113 -5.34 12.13 -20.54
C LEU A 113 -4.05 12.94 -20.64
N ASP A 114 -3.91 13.94 -19.76
CA ASP A 114 -2.71 14.79 -19.67
C ASP A 114 -1.57 14.15 -18.84
N ILE A 115 -1.78 12.94 -18.34
CA ILE A 115 -0.82 12.17 -17.55
C ILE A 115 -0.42 10.88 -18.29
N PRO A 116 0.77 10.33 -18.02
CA PRO A 116 1.23 9.09 -18.64
C PRO A 116 0.26 7.92 -18.39
N VAL A 117 0.06 7.12 -19.44
CA VAL A 117 -0.73 5.89 -19.39
C VAL A 117 0.15 4.73 -19.81
N PHE A 118 0.28 3.72 -18.95
CA PHE A 118 1.04 2.50 -19.23
C PHE A 118 0.12 1.29 -19.32
N ASP A 119 0.55 0.30 -20.10
CA ASP A 119 -0.08 -1.02 -20.11
C ASP A 119 0.15 -1.71 -18.76
N ILE A 120 -0.88 -2.36 -18.22
CA ILE A 120 -0.82 -3.04 -16.90
C ILE A 120 0.20 -4.18 -16.82
N SER A 121 0.63 -4.69 -17.97
CA SER A 121 1.65 -5.73 -18.07
C SER A 121 3.07 -5.18 -18.27
N ASP A 122 3.22 -3.87 -18.54
CA ASP A 122 4.52 -3.24 -18.77
C ASP A 122 5.17 -2.80 -17.44
N TYR A 123 5.55 -3.79 -16.63
CA TYR A 123 6.16 -3.55 -15.32
C TYR A 123 7.46 -2.74 -15.40
N ASN A 124 8.21 -2.87 -16.50
CA ASN A 124 9.45 -2.12 -16.69
C ASN A 124 9.16 -0.64 -16.85
N ALA A 125 8.30 -0.25 -17.80
CA ALA A 125 7.94 1.15 -18.01
C ALA A 125 7.30 1.79 -16.76
N ILE A 126 6.44 1.04 -16.06
CA ILE A 126 5.85 1.49 -14.79
C ILE A 126 6.93 1.75 -13.75
N SER A 127 7.88 0.83 -13.58
CA SER A 127 8.94 0.96 -12.58
C SER A 127 9.92 2.09 -12.93
N GLU A 128 10.30 2.24 -14.20
CA GLU A 128 11.18 3.30 -14.69
C GLU A 128 10.55 4.67 -14.45
N PHE A 129 9.26 4.82 -14.76
CA PHE A 129 8.53 6.06 -14.47
C PHE A 129 8.51 6.38 -12.97
N ILE A 130 8.26 5.40 -12.10
CA ILE A 130 8.27 5.61 -10.64
C ILE A 130 9.65 6.09 -10.18
N ILE A 131 10.72 5.45 -10.66
CA ILE A 131 12.09 5.80 -10.31
C ILE A 131 12.41 7.24 -10.74
N GLU A 132 12.07 7.61 -11.97
CA GLU A 132 12.31 8.96 -12.51
C GLU A 132 11.45 10.02 -11.78
N PHE A 133 10.16 9.76 -11.62
CA PHE A 133 9.20 10.67 -10.99
C PHE A 133 9.61 11.03 -9.55
N LEU A 134 10.01 10.01 -8.78
CA LEU A 134 10.46 10.18 -7.39
C LEU A 134 11.95 10.51 -7.26
N LYS A 135 12.68 10.56 -8.38
CA LYS A 135 14.13 10.80 -8.43
C LYS A 135 14.92 9.83 -7.54
N LEU A 136 14.53 8.56 -7.55
CA LEU A 136 15.16 7.51 -6.74
C LEU A 136 16.54 7.18 -7.27
N LYS A 137 17.51 7.00 -6.37
CA LYS A 137 18.85 6.54 -6.73
C LYS A 137 18.90 5.02 -6.70
N VAL A 138 18.84 4.41 -7.87
CA VAL A 138 19.07 2.96 -8.02
C VAL A 138 20.59 2.74 -8.03
N THR A 139 21.10 2.10 -6.97
CA THR A 139 22.49 1.65 -6.85
C THR A 139 22.60 0.14 -7.03
#